data_AF-A0A9W9QAX9-F1
#
_entry.id   AF-A0A9W9QAX9-F1
#
_cell.length_a   1.000
_cell.length_b   1.000
_cell.length_c   1.000
_cell.angle_alpha   90.00
_cell.angle_beta   90.00
_cell.angle_gamma   90.00
#
_symmetry.space_group_name_H-M   'P 1'
#
loop_
_entity.id
_entity.type
_entity.pdbx_description
1 polymer ?
#
loop_
_entity_poly.entity_id
_entity_poly.type
_entity_poly.pdbx_seq_one_letter_code
_entity_poly.pdbx_strand_id
1 'polypeptide(L)'
;MFNFIRGLRRSPNSYTPLEDHHTQEDHVTHEQIDILQEQINLTMAALVRLQKRFENHLETDTSDACKTSAPVDPTSYETEAHSTSDESILDSPPGPDMICIEDIWVFSGKSPYLADAEEVLRRGRPYLAMELAWRVINSNPFLCEIDEMRCRLFVAAVQHEIGLYDDALGSLDIVEKLNESYIAFNNTESPIVAGVTTFIRAQISMNLEDFTEAYWLFEQVLDMPGYGEKAHVYQKAMAGLPHLNVAEFGSSPLASTQALLEWKQEE
;
A
#
# COMPACT_ATOMS: atom_id res chain seq x y z
N MET A 1 24.58 28.70 -32.85
CA MET A 1 25.28 29.94 -32.46
C MET A 1 24.86 30.28 -31.04
N PHE A 2 25.59 29.80 -30.02
CA PHE A 2 25.81 30.44 -28.72
C PHE A 2 26.75 29.53 -27.91
N ASN A 3 27.92 30.07 -27.58
CA ASN A 3 28.99 29.45 -26.82
C ASN A 3 28.77 29.72 -25.33
N PHE A 4 28.88 28.70 -24.48
CA PHE A 4 29.09 28.89 -23.05
C PHE A 4 29.97 27.76 -22.49
N ILE A 5 31.29 27.90 -22.67
CA ILE A 5 32.30 27.11 -21.95
C ILE A 5 33.30 28.09 -21.32
N ARG A 6 33.21 28.23 -20.00
CA ARG A 6 34.18 28.83 -19.08
C ARG A 6 33.76 28.27 -17.72
N GLY A 7 34.55 27.55 -16.95
CA GLY A 7 35.99 27.44 -16.86
C GLY A 7 36.25 27.35 -15.36
N LEU A 8 36.50 26.15 -14.84
CA LEU A 8 36.88 25.98 -13.44
C LEU A 8 38.31 25.44 -13.36
N ARG A 9 39.07 26.18 -12.58
CA ARG A 9 40.50 26.07 -12.33
C ARG A 9 40.84 24.73 -11.69
N ARG A 10 41.93 24.14 -12.18
CA ARG A 10 42.73 23.15 -11.46
C ARG A 10 43.29 23.78 -10.18
N SER A 11 43.15 23.09 -9.05
CA SER A 11 44.01 23.25 -7.88
C SER A 11 44.91 22.01 -7.76
N PRO A 12 46.18 22.15 -7.32
CA PRO A 12 47.16 21.08 -7.37
C PRO A 12 47.18 20.22 -6.10
N ASN A 13 47.39 18.93 -6.31
CA ASN A 13 48.13 17.97 -5.47
C ASN A 13 48.13 18.19 -3.95
N SER A 14 47.30 17.41 -3.26
CA SER A 14 47.66 16.80 -1.98
C SER A 14 47.71 15.29 -2.18
N TYR A 15 48.91 14.77 -2.39
CA TYR A 15 49.21 13.34 -2.38
C TYR A 15 49.01 12.84 -0.94
N THR A 16 47.94 12.09 -0.68
CA THR A 16 47.85 11.22 0.50
C THR A 16 48.48 9.88 0.15
N PRO A 17 49.26 9.26 1.05
CA PRO A 17 49.87 7.96 0.79
C PRO A 17 48.75 6.92 0.62
N LEU A 18 48.84 6.10 -0.43
CA LEU A 18 48.10 4.85 -0.53
C LEU A 18 48.47 4.02 0.70
N GLU A 19 47.54 3.90 1.66
CA GLU A 19 47.55 2.77 2.56
C GLU A 19 47.14 1.55 1.73
N ASP A 20 48.05 0.59 1.66
CA ASP A 20 47.82 -0.73 1.10
C ASP A 20 46.65 -1.37 1.84
N HIS A 21 45.44 -1.20 1.29
CA HIS A 21 44.30 -2.05 1.62
C HIS A 21 44.67 -3.46 1.16
N HIS A 22 45.23 -4.21 2.11
CA HIS A 22 45.31 -5.65 2.08
C HIS A 22 43.92 -6.15 1.69
N THR A 23 43.78 -6.62 0.45
CA THR A 23 42.63 -7.35 -0.03
C THR A 23 42.54 -8.60 0.82
N GLN A 24 41.81 -8.48 1.91
CA GLN A 24 41.33 -9.60 2.69
C GLN A 24 40.34 -10.30 1.75
N GLU A 25 40.86 -11.24 0.96
CA GLU A 25 40.06 -12.20 0.24
C GLU A 25 39.23 -12.91 1.31
N ASP A 26 37.96 -12.53 1.40
CA ASP A 26 36.97 -13.19 2.23
C ASP A 26 36.93 -14.66 1.79
N HIS A 27 37.68 -15.48 2.51
CA HIS A 27 37.64 -16.93 2.38
C HIS A 27 36.24 -17.36 2.79
N VAL A 28 35.33 -17.40 1.81
CA VAL A 28 34.05 -18.08 1.92
C VAL A 28 34.35 -19.50 2.35
N THR A 29 34.06 -19.81 3.60
CA THR A 29 34.33 -21.12 4.16
C THR A 29 33.37 -22.12 3.51
N HIS A 30 33.80 -23.38 3.36
CA HIS A 30 32.90 -24.45 2.88
C HIS A 30 31.61 -24.54 3.72
N GLU A 31 31.68 -24.18 5.00
CA GLU A 31 30.51 -24.09 5.88
C GLU A 31 29.48 -23.05 5.43
N GLN A 32 29.91 -21.87 4.95
CA GLN A 32 28.99 -20.86 4.41
C GLN A 32 28.31 -21.34 3.12
N ILE A 33 29.04 -22.10 2.29
CA ILE A 33 28.49 -22.69 1.06
C ILE A 33 27.43 -23.73 1.39
N ASP A 34 27.68 -24.59 2.38
CA ASP A 34 26.73 -25.62 2.80
C ASP A 34 25.43 -25.02 3.37
N ILE A 35 25.54 -23.96 4.19
CA ILE A 35 24.37 -23.24 4.73
C ILE A 35 23.53 -22.61 3.61
N LEU A 36 24.17 -21.95 2.65
CA LEU A 36 23.47 -21.36 1.51
C LEU A 36 22.80 -22.43 0.63
N GLN A 37 23.46 -23.57 0.42
CA GLN A 37 22.91 -24.68 -0.35
C GLN A 37 21.67 -25.27 0.33
N GLU A 38 21.68 -25.39 1.67
CA GLU A 38 20.53 -25.84 2.45
C GLU A 38 19.35 -24.85 2.34
N GLN A 39 19.61 -23.54 2.46
CA GLN A 39 18.58 -22.51 2.29
C GLN A 39 17.96 -22.54 0.89
N ILE A 40 18.75 -22.70 -0.16
CA ILE A 40 18.25 -22.84 -1.54
C ILE A 40 17.34 -24.07 -1.66
N ASN A 41 17.75 -25.21 -1.11
CA ASN A 41 16.97 -26.44 -1.15
C ASN A 41 15.63 -26.31 -0.39
N LEU A 42 15.64 -25.65 0.77
CA LEU A 42 14.43 -25.37 1.54
C LEU A 42 13.46 -24.45 0.78
N THR A 43 13.99 -23.42 0.13
CA THR A 43 13.21 -22.45 -0.66
C THR A 43 12.60 -23.11 -1.89
N MET A 44 13.37 -23.93 -2.61
CA MET A 44 12.89 -24.72 -3.74
C MET A 44 11.79 -25.71 -3.34
N ALA A 45 11.94 -26.38 -2.18
CA ALA A 45 10.91 -27.28 -1.67
C ALA A 45 9.62 -26.53 -1.31
N ALA A 46 9.70 -25.31 -0.78
CA ALA A 46 8.53 -24.46 -0.50
C ALA A 46 7.82 -24.06 -1.79
N LEU A 47 8.56 -23.64 -2.82
CA LEU A 47 8.00 -23.28 -4.14
C LEU A 47 7.27 -24.44 -4.79
N VAL A 48 7.85 -25.65 -4.78
CA VAL A 48 7.19 -26.85 -5.34
C VAL A 48 5.88 -27.18 -4.62
N ARG A 49 5.82 -27.02 -3.29
CA ARG A 49 4.57 -27.21 -2.53
C ARG A 49 3.51 -26.18 -2.91
N LEU A 50 3.93 -24.94 -3.16
CA LEU A 50 3.05 -23.83 -3.49
C LEU A 50 2.50 -23.98 -4.91
N GLN A 51 3.34 -24.36 -5.88
CA GLN A 51 2.91 -24.72 -7.24
C GLN A 51 1.88 -25.86 -7.21
N LYS A 52 2.14 -26.92 -6.44
CA LYS A 52 1.20 -28.06 -6.31
C LYS A 52 -0.16 -27.65 -5.73
N ARG A 53 -0.19 -26.65 -4.82
CA ARG A 53 -1.47 -26.10 -4.33
C ARG A 53 -2.24 -25.39 -5.45
N PHE A 54 -1.57 -24.61 -6.28
CA PHE A 54 -2.22 -23.94 -7.41
C PHE A 54 -2.77 -24.92 -8.44
N GLU A 55 -2.03 -25.97 -8.79
CA GLU A 55 -2.50 -27.02 -9.71
C GLU A 55 -3.78 -27.71 -9.18
N ASN A 56 -3.82 -28.02 -7.88
CA ASN A 56 -5.00 -28.64 -7.26
C ASN A 56 -6.24 -27.72 -7.23
N HIS A 57 -6.05 -26.40 -7.15
CA HIS A 57 -7.17 -25.44 -7.16
C HIS A 57 -7.75 -25.23 -8.57
N LEU A 58 -6.93 -25.36 -9.61
CA LEU A 58 -7.37 -25.18 -11.00
C LEU A 58 -8.27 -26.33 -11.47
N GLU A 59 -8.09 -27.54 -10.94
CA GLU A 59 -8.90 -28.71 -11.33
C GLU A 59 -10.29 -28.75 -10.67
N THR A 60 -10.52 -28.00 -9.58
CA THR A 60 -11.80 -28.02 -8.86
C THR A 60 -12.90 -27.12 -9.43
N ASP A 61 -12.57 -26.15 -10.30
CA ASP A 61 -13.53 -25.13 -10.76
C ASP A 61 -14.12 -25.37 -12.17
N THR A 62 -13.82 -26.50 -12.83
CA THR A 62 -14.33 -26.78 -14.19
C THR A 62 -15.54 -27.71 -14.26
N SER A 63 -16.15 -28.07 -13.13
CA SER A 63 -17.32 -28.94 -13.09
C SER A 63 -18.47 -28.34 -12.28
N ASP A 64 -19.03 -27.20 -12.70
CA ASP A 64 -20.46 -27.01 -12.51
C ASP A 64 -21.12 -26.06 -13.53
N ALA A 65 -21.95 -26.69 -14.36
CA ALA A 65 -23.26 -26.23 -14.81
C ALA A 65 -23.37 -24.92 -15.60
N CYS A 66 -23.21 -25.08 -16.91
CA CYS A 66 -24.08 -24.48 -17.91
C CYS A 66 -25.57 -24.67 -17.54
N LYS A 67 -26.28 -23.60 -17.20
CA LYS A 67 -27.74 -23.53 -17.34
C LYS A 67 -28.17 -22.19 -17.95
N THR A 68 -28.56 -22.33 -19.20
CA THR A 68 -29.34 -21.45 -20.08
C THR A 68 -30.38 -20.58 -19.36
N SER A 69 -30.35 -19.27 -19.62
CA SER A 69 -31.50 -18.38 -19.45
C SER A 69 -31.72 -17.51 -20.69
N ALA A 70 -33.00 -17.33 -21.00
CA ALA A 70 -33.64 -16.89 -22.24
C ALA A 70 -33.44 -15.40 -22.60
N PRO A 71 -33.77 -14.98 -23.85
CA PRO A 71 -33.58 -13.60 -24.31
C PRO A 71 -34.68 -12.68 -23.77
N VAL A 72 -34.31 -11.50 -23.29
CA VAL A 72 -35.22 -10.46 -22.81
C VAL A 72 -35.33 -9.36 -23.86
N ASP A 73 -36.58 -9.05 -24.21
CA ASP A 73 -37.04 -8.03 -25.17
C ASP A 73 -36.69 -6.59 -24.73
N PRO A 74 -36.40 -5.67 -25.67
CA PRO A 74 -36.10 -4.28 -25.35
C PRO A 74 -37.36 -3.42 -25.44
N THR A 75 -37.91 -3.01 -24.28
CA THR A 75 -38.95 -1.96 -24.23
C THR A 75 -38.40 -0.66 -23.63
N SER A 76 -38.59 0.38 -24.43
CA SER A 76 -38.35 1.82 -24.24
C SER A 76 -39.14 2.49 -23.11
N TYR A 77 -38.51 3.42 -22.41
CA TYR A 77 -39.12 4.64 -21.82
C TYR A 77 -37.97 5.61 -21.51
N GLU A 78 -37.84 6.67 -22.31
CA GLU A 78 -38.31 8.04 -22.04
C GLU A 78 -37.46 8.79 -21.01
N THR A 79 -36.70 9.72 -21.57
CA THR A 79 -35.78 10.67 -20.95
C THR A 79 -36.56 11.79 -20.26
N GLU A 80 -36.50 11.86 -18.93
CA GLU A 80 -36.83 13.07 -18.19
C GLU A 80 -35.54 13.74 -17.71
N ALA A 81 -35.28 14.93 -18.28
CA ALA A 81 -34.16 15.78 -17.92
C ALA A 81 -34.46 16.49 -16.60
N HIS A 82 -33.88 15.98 -15.51
CA HIS A 82 -33.85 16.71 -14.25
C HIS A 82 -32.60 17.59 -14.15
N SER A 83 -32.91 18.88 -14.03
CA SER A 83 -32.05 20.01 -13.68
C SER A 83 -30.97 19.63 -12.68
N THR A 84 -29.70 19.73 -13.08
CA THR A 84 -28.52 19.58 -12.23
C THR A 84 -28.44 20.78 -11.29
N SER A 85 -29.01 20.64 -10.10
CA SER A 85 -28.59 21.40 -8.93
C SER A 85 -27.14 21.01 -8.60
N ASP A 86 -26.32 22.04 -8.49
CA ASP A 86 -24.91 22.01 -8.12
C ASP A 86 -24.80 21.54 -6.65
N GLU A 87 -24.96 20.24 -6.42
CA GLU A 87 -24.75 19.62 -5.11
C GLU A 87 -23.25 19.40 -4.92
N SER A 88 -22.72 20.02 -3.86
CA SER A 88 -21.39 19.77 -3.33
C SER A 88 -21.27 18.32 -2.89
N ILE A 89 -20.78 17.46 -3.80
CA ILE A 89 -20.55 16.02 -3.61
C ILE A 89 -19.61 15.70 -2.42
N LEU A 90 -18.93 16.69 -1.83
CA LEU A 90 -17.93 16.46 -0.79
C LEU A 90 -18.46 16.31 0.64
N ASP A 91 -19.69 16.74 0.98
CA ASP A 91 -20.14 16.78 2.39
C ASP A 91 -21.08 15.65 2.80
N SER A 92 -21.44 14.75 1.89
CA SER A 92 -22.31 13.63 2.25
C SER A 92 -21.51 12.54 2.96
N PRO A 93 -21.98 12.03 4.11
CA PRO A 93 -21.40 10.85 4.75
C PRO A 93 -21.39 9.69 3.74
N PRO A 94 -20.45 8.74 3.88
CA PRO A 94 -20.29 7.66 2.92
C PRO A 94 -21.63 6.96 2.69
N GLY A 95 -22.08 6.97 1.44
CA GLY A 95 -23.35 6.39 1.05
C GLY A 95 -23.39 4.88 1.32
N PRO A 96 -24.59 4.26 1.28
CA PRO A 96 -24.77 2.82 1.52
C PRO A 96 -23.98 1.91 0.55
N ASP A 97 -23.42 2.48 -0.51
CA ASP A 97 -22.68 1.76 -1.56
C ASP A 97 -21.16 1.76 -1.37
N MET A 98 -20.62 2.32 -0.27
CA MET A 98 -19.19 2.27 0.02
C MET A 98 -18.81 1.03 0.82
N ILE A 99 -17.70 0.40 0.45
CA ILE A 99 -17.17 -0.76 1.16
C ILE A 99 -16.03 -0.31 2.05
N CYS A 100 -16.15 -0.71 3.32
CA CYS A 100 -15.17 -0.46 4.35
C CYS A 100 -14.34 -1.74 4.52
N ILE A 101 -13.05 -1.66 4.19
CA ILE A 101 -12.06 -2.73 4.39
C ILE A 101 -11.17 -2.27 5.54
N GLU A 102 -11.30 -2.85 6.73
CA GLU A 102 -10.51 -2.44 7.92
C GLU A 102 -10.41 -0.92 8.09
N ASP A 103 -11.56 -0.25 8.11
CA ASP A 103 -11.65 1.20 8.19
C ASP A 103 -11.23 2.01 6.94
N ILE A 104 -10.74 1.37 5.89
CA ILE A 104 -10.41 1.98 4.60
C ILE A 104 -11.64 1.95 3.69
N TRP A 105 -12.15 3.12 3.33
CA TRP A 105 -13.30 3.28 2.46
C TRP A 105 -12.91 3.31 0.98
N VAL A 106 -12.98 2.17 0.30
CA VAL A 106 -12.69 2.17 -1.15
C VAL A 106 -13.92 2.66 -1.91
N PHE A 107 -13.73 3.68 -2.75
CA PHE A 107 -14.77 4.25 -3.62
C PHE A 107 -15.19 3.27 -4.72
N SER A 108 -16.01 2.30 -4.34
CA SER A 108 -16.61 1.31 -5.24
C SER A 108 -17.72 1.88 -6.09
N GLY A 109 -18.61 2.68 -5.50
CA GLY A 109 -20.02 2.81 -5.90
C GLY A 109 -20.34 3.29 -7.32
N LYS A 110 -19.32 3.60 -8.14
CA LYS A 110 -19.48 3.96 -9.55
C LYS A 110 -18.74 3.04 -10.53
N SER A 111 -17.87 2.16 -10.06
CA SER A 111 -17.05 1.31 -10.92
C SER A 111 -17.65 -0.10 -11.00
N PRO A 112 -18.24 -0.51 -12.14
CA PRO A 112 -18.82 -1.84 -12.28
C PRO A 112 -17.76 -2.95 -12.21
N TYR A 113 -16.47 -2.58 -12.30
CA TYR A 113 -15.36 -3.53 -12.37
C TYR A 113 -15.02 -4.17 -11.02
N LEU A 114 -15.34 -3.53 -9.89
CA LEU A 114 -14.98 -4.05 -8.57
C LEU A 114 -16.10 -4.83 -7.89
N ALA A 115 -17.31 -4.83 -8.44
CA ALA A 115 -18.49 -5.43 -7.80
C ALA A 115 -18.29 -6.90 -7.40
N ASP A 116 -17.67 -7.71 -8.28
CA ASP A 116 -17.40 -9.13 -8.00
C ASP A 116 -16.30 -9.30 -6.94
N ALA A 117 -15.21 -8.55 -7.05
CA ALA A 117 -14.09 -8.59 -6.11
C ALA A 117 -14.57 -8.23 -4.68
N GLU A 118 -15.41 -7.21 -4.60
CA GLU A 118 -16.02 -6.70 -3.38
C GLU A 118 -16.99 -7.68 -2.72
N GLU A 119 -17.85 -8.31 -3.51
CA GLU A 119 -18.75 -9.35 -3.00
C GLU A 119 -17.94 -10.54 -2.47
N VAL A 120 -16.85 -10.91 -3.14
CA VAL A 120 -15.95 -11.96 -2.66
C VAL A 120 -15.24 -11.55 -1.37
N LEU A 121 -14.84 -10.28 -1.25
CA LEU A 121 -14.24 -9.75 -0.03
C LEU A 121 -15.22 -9.79 1.15
N ARG A 122 -16.47 -9.38 0.94
CA ARG A 122 -17.55 -9.47 1.94
C ARG A 122 -17.80 -10.90 2.43
N ARG A 123 -17.49 -11.91 1.62
CA ARG A 123 -17.55 -13.33 1.98
C ARG A 123 -16.31 -13.84 2.74
N GLY A 124 -15.39 -12.94 3.12
CA GLY A 124 -14.17 -13.26 3.88
C GLY A 124 -13.12 -13.98 3.03
N ARG A 125 -13.04 -13.68 1.72
CA ARG A 125 -12.07 -14.29 0.80
C ARG A 125 -11.13 -13.26 0.19
N PRO A 126 -10.23 -12.64 0.97
CA PRO A 126 -9.40 -11.52 0.52
C PRO A 126 -8.49 -11.87 -0.66
N TYR A 127 -7.84 -13.03 -0.65
CA TYR A 127 -6.97 -13.45 -1.76
C TYR A 127 -7.70 -13.55 -3.11
N LEU A 128 -8.92 -14.10 -3.12
CA LEU A 128 -9.71 -14.23 -4.34
C LEU A 128 -10.25 -12.87 -4.78
N ALA A 129 -10.64 -12.01 -3.84
CA ALA A 129 -11.04 -10.63 -4.13
C ALA A 129 -9.90 -9.86 -4.81
N MET A 130 -8.69 -9.95 -4.26
CA MET A 130 -7.48 -9.37 -4.83
C MET A 130 -7.19 -9.91 -6.23
N GLU A 131 -7.29 -11.23 -6.44
CA GLU A 131 -7.08 -11.85 -7.75
C GLU A 131 -8.08 -11.33 -8.80
N LEU A 132 -9.36 -11.19 -8.43
CA LEU A 132 -10.40 -10.67 -9.32
C LEU A 132 -10.10 -9.22 -9.74
N ALA A 133 -9.73 -8.36 -8.79
CA ALA A 133 -9.35 -6.98 -9.08
C ALA A 133 -8.09 -6.91 -9.97
N TRP A 134 -7.07 -7.74 -9.71
CA TRP A 134 -5.90 -7.86 -10.57
C TRP A 134 -6.25 -8.32 -11.99
N ARG A 135 -7.18 -9.27 -12.11
CA ARG A 135 -7.65 -9.76 -13.40
C ARG A 135 -8.29 -8.64 -14.21
N VAL A 136 -9.09 -7.79 -13.58
CA VAL A 136 -9.67 -6.59 -14.24
C VAL A 136 -8.58 -5.70 -14.81
N ILE A 137 -7.56 -5.37 -14.01
CA ILE A 137 -6.44 -4.50 -14.42
C ILE A 137 -5.70 -5.11 -15.62
N ASN A 138 -5.40 -6.41 -15.56
CA ASN A 138 -4.58 -7.08 -16.58
C ASN A 138 -5.35 -7.48 -17.84
N SER A 139 -6.66 -7.71 -17.73
CA SER A 139 -7.47 -8.23 -18.84
C SER A 139 -8.15 -7.15 -19.67
N ASN A 140 -8.27 -5.92 -19.14
CA ASN A 140 -8.94 -4.81 -19.82
C ASN A 140 -7.93 -3.75 -20.28
N PRO A 141 -7.43 -3.82 -21.54
CA PRO A 141 -6.49 -2.81 -22.06
C PRO A 141 -7.12 -1.43 -22.26
N PHE A 142 -8.44 -1.32 -22.14
CA PHE A 142 -9.22 -0.08 -22.26
C PHE A 142 -9.74 0.42 -20.91
N LEU A 143 -9.21 -0.09 -19.79
CA LEU A 143 -9.56 0.42 -18.48
C LEU A 143 -9.12 1.89 -18.40
N CYS A 144 -10.03 2.77 -18.01
CA CYS A 144 -9.68 4.17 -17.86
C CYS A 144 -8.79 4.36 -16.62
N GLU A 145 -7.92 5.37 -16.62
CA GLU A 145 -6.91 5.57 -15.57
C GLU A 145 -7.54 5.67 -14.16
N ILE A 146 -8.73 6.28 -14.04
CA ILE A 146 -9.42 6.39 -12.75
C ILE A 146 -9.95 5.05 -12.26
N ASP A 147 -10.49 4.21 -13.13
CA ASP A 147 -10.92 2.85 -12.75
C ASP A 147 -9.70 1.96 -12.45
N GLU A 148 -8.59 2.14 -13.15
CA GLU A 148 -7.33 1.45 -12.82
C GLU A 148 -6.83 1.86 -11.43
N MET A 149 -6.79 3.15 -11.12
CA MET A 149 -6.41 3.64 -9.79
C MET A 149 -7.33 3.10 -8.70
N ARG A 150 -8.64 3.07 -8.91
CA ARG A 150 -9.60 2.46 -7.96
C ARG A 150 -9.33 0.98 -7.75
N CYS A 151 -9.08 0.22 -8.82
CA CYS A 151 -8.76 -1.20 -8.71
C CYS A 151 -7.46 -1.43 -7.94
N ARG A 152 -6.44 -0.61 -8.17
CA ARG A 152 -5.16 -0.69 -7.45
C ARG A 152 -5.28 -0.29 -6.00
N LEU A 153 -6.08 0.73 -5.68
CA LEU A 153 -6.41 1.09 -4.29
C LEU A 153 -7.14 -0.04 -3.56
N PHE A 154 -8.10 -0.69 -4.24
CA PHE A 154 -8.76 -1.88 -3.71
C PHE A 154 -7.75 -3.00 -3.42
N VAL A 155 -6.87 -3.31 -4.37
CA VAL A 155 -5.79 -4.30 -4.18
C VAL A 155 -4.89 -3.93 -3.01
N ALA A 156 -4.44 -2.69 -2.89
CA ALA A 156 -3.59 -2.23 -1.80
C ALA A 156 -4.28 -2.33 -0.43
N ALA A 157 -5.57 -1.99 -0.35
CA ALA A 157 -6.36 -2.14 0.88
C ALA A 157 -6.50 -3.61 1.29
N VAL A 158 -6.75 -4.51 0.34
CA VAL A 158 -6.81 -5.96 0.62
C VAL A 158 -5.43 -6.49 1.01
N GLN A 159 -4.35 -6.03 0.36
CA GLN A 159 -2.96 -6.39 0.71
C GLN A 159 -2.61 -5.95 2.14
N HIS A 160 -3.03 -4.76 2.55
CA HIS A 160 -2.93 -4.30 3.93
C HIS A 160 -3.65 -5.25 4.91
N GLU A 161 -4.91 -5.61 4.63
CA GLU A 161 -5.71 -6.52 5.47
C GLU A 161 -5.03 -7.89 5.69
N ILE A 162 -4.36 -8.42 4.67
CA ILE A 162 -3.64 -9.70 4.76
C ILE A 162 -2.18 -9.56 5.21
N GLY A 163 -1.72 -8.35 5.55
CA GLY A 163 -0.36 -8.07 6.06
C GLY A 163 0.75 -8.06 4.99
N LEU A 164 0.42 -7.94 3.71
CA LEU A 164 1.38 -7.81 2.60
C LEU A 164 1.75 -6.33 2.35
N TYR A 165 2.43 -5.71 3.33
CA TYR A 165 2.68 -4.27 3.32
C TYR A 165 3.59 -3.78 2.19
N ASP A 166 4.65 -4.52 1.85
CA ASP A 166 5.56 -4.12 0.76
C ASP A 166 4.84 -4.12 -0.60
N ASP A 167 3.99 -5.13 -0.84
CA ASP A 167 3.19 -5.22 -2.07
C ASP A 167 2.11 -4.12 -2.11
N ALA A 168 1.52 -3.80 -0.95
CA ALA A 168 0.57 -2.70 -0.82
C ALA A 168 1.23 -1.35 -1.16
N LEU A 169 2.41 -1.06 -0.60
CA LEU A 169 3.17 0.15 -0.92
C LEU A 169 3.52 0.23 -2.40
N GLY A 170 3.97 -0.88 -3.01
CA GLY A 170 4.23 -0.94 -4.44
C GLY A 170 2.99 -0.64 -5.30
N SER A 171 1.81 -1.08 -4.86
CA SER A 171 0.54 -0.75 -5.52
C SER A 171 0.19 0.73 -5.37
N LEU A 172 0.39 1.32 -4.19
CA LEU A 172 0.15 2.75 -3.92
C LEU A 172 1.08 3.66 -4.75
N ASP A 173 2.35 3.29 -4.89
CA ASP A 173 3.31 4.06 -5.69
C ASP A 173 2.91 4.14 -7.18
N ILE A 174 2.24 3.11 -7.69
CA ILE A 174 1.69 3.13 -9.05
C ILE A 174 0.46 4.05 -9.10
N VAL A 175 -0.41 4.01 -8.09
CA VAL A 175 -1.57 4.91 -7.99
C VAL A 175 -1.14 6.37 -7.97
N GLU A 176 -0.09 6.73 -7.23
CA GLU A 176 0.43 8.09 -7.18
C GLU A 176 0.93 8.57 -8.55
N LYS A 177 1.71 7.74 -9.26
CA LYS A 177 2.18 8.06 -10.61
C LYS A 177 1.05 8.27 -11.61
N LEU A 178 0.01 7.43 -11.54
CA LEU A 178 -1.19 7.59 -12.35
C LEU A 178 -1.92 8.89 -11.97
N ASN A 179 -2.05 9.17 -10.68
CA ASN A 179 -2.75 10.36 -10.19
C ASN A 179 -2.03 11.66 -10.57
N GLU A 180 -0.70 11.71 -10.51
CA GLU A 180 0.11 12.84 -11.00
C GLU A 180 -0.19 13.17 -12.47
N SER A 181 -0.29 12.13 -13.30
CA SER A 181 -0.66 12.26 -14.71
C SER A 181 -2.11 12.72 -14.86
N TYR A 182 -2.98 12.28 -13.96
CA TYR A 182 -4.41 12.59 -13.97
C TYR A 182 -4.76 14.01 -13.49
N ILE A 183 -3.97 14.58 -12.57
CA ILE A 183 -4.12 15.96 -12.06
C ILE A 183 -4.07 16.97 -13.20
N ALA A 184 -3.27 16.70 -14.24
CA ALA A 184 -3.16 17.56 -15.42
C ALA A 184 -4.51 17.81 -16.12
N PHE A 185 -5.49 16.93 -15.90
CA PHE A 185 -6.83 17.03 -16.48
C PHE A 185 -7.88 17.66 -15.56
N ASN A 186 -7.48 18.21 -14.40
CA ASN A 186 -8.34 18.90 -13.44
C ASN A 186 -9.57 18.08 -13.01
N ASN A 187 -9.38 16.78 -12.77
CA ASN A 187 -10.46 15.88 -12.34
C ASN A 187 -10.75 16.05 -10.85
N THR A 188 -12.04 16.13 -10.50
CA THR A 188 -12.53 16.28 -9.12
C THR A 188 -12.27 15.07 -8.23
N GLU A 189 -11.99 13.89 -8.80
CA GLU A 189 -11.71 12.67 -8.06
C GLU A 189 -10.23 12.51 -7.67
N SER A 190 -9.33 13.27 -8.28
CA SER A 190 -7.89 13.17 -7.98
C SER A 190 -7.53 13.46 -6.51
N PRO A 191 -8.10 14.49 -5.84
CA PRO A 191 -7.87 14.72 -4.42
C PRO A 191 -8.36 13.57 -3.54
N ILE A 192 -9.45 12.90 -3.96
CA ILE A 192 -10.02 11.76 -3.24
C ILE A 192 -9.07 10.57 -3.34
N VAL A 193 -8.59 10.24 -4.55
CA VAL A 193 -7.61 9.17 -4.77
C VAL A 193 -6.33 9.42 -3.98
N ALA A 194 -5.81 10.66 -4.01
CA ALA A 194 -4.63 11.04 -3.24
C ALA A 194 -4.86 10.85 -1.73
N GLY A 195 -6.00 11.35 -1.22
CA GLY A 195 -6.34 11.21 0.19
C GLY A 195 -6.40 9.74 0.62
N VAL A 196 -7.15 8.90 -0.11
CA VAL A 196 -7.26 7.47 0.18
C VAL A 196 -5.89 6.80 0.17
N THR A 197 -5.05 7.14 -0.81
CA THR A 197 -3.66 6.64 -0.92
C THR A 197 -2.86 6.98 0.34
N THR A 198 -2.87 8.24 0.76
CA THR A 198 -2.18 8.71 1.97
C THR A 198 -2.71 8.03 3.22
N PHE A 199 -4.02 7.82 3.34
CA PHE A 199 -4.62 7.15 4.48
C PHE A 199 -4.18 5.68 4.58
N ILE A 200 -4.17 4.94 3.47
CA ILE A 200 -3.67 3.54 3.46
C ILE A 200 -2.19 3.50 3.84
N ARG A 201 -1.37 4.42 3.30
CA ARG A 201 0.05 4.51 3.66
C ARG A 201 0.24 4.80 5.16
N ALA A 202 -0.59 5.67 5.75
CA ALA A 202 -0.56 5.95 7.18
C ALA A 202 -0.85 4.70 8.03
N GLN A 203 -1.86 3.90 7.63
CA GLN A 203 -2.17 2.61 8.27
C GLN A 203 -1.00 1.64 8.18
N ILE A 204 -0.39 1.51 6.99
CA ILE A 204 0.78 0.66 6.79
C ILE A 204 1.95 1.10 7.69
N SER A 205 2.28 2.39 7.72
CA SER A 205 3.35 2.92 8.57
C SER A 205 3.07 2.66 10.06
N MET A 206 1.81 2.79 10.49
CA MET A 206 1.39 2.48 11.86
C MET A 206 1.60 1.00 12.19
N ASN A 207 1.23 0.09 11.28
CA ASN A 207 1.39 -1.35 11.47
C ASN A 207 2.86 -1.80 11.42
N LEU A 208 3.72 -1.03 10.75
CA LEU A 208 5.18 -1.20 10.74
C LEU A 208 5.88 -0.51 11.92
N GLU A 209 5.13 0.04 12.88
CA GLU A 209 5.61 0.77 14.06
C GLU A 209 6.40 2.06 13.73
N ASP A 210 6.30 2.59 12.50
CA ASP A 210 6.80 3.92 12.14
C ASP A 210 5.73 4.98 12.48
N PHE A 211 5.53 5.18 13.79
CA PHE A 211 4.50 6.08 14.30
C PHE A 211 4.73 7.55 13.95
N THR A 212 5.98 7.95 13.69
CA THR A 212 6.29 9.33 13.30
C THR A 212 5.76 9.59 11.90
N GLU A 213 6.08 8.71 10.95
CA GLU A 213 5.58 8.82 9.58
C GLU A 213 4.05 8.67 9.54
N ALA A 214 3.49 7.69 10.26
CA ALA A 214 2.05 7.49 10.35
C ALA A 214 1.32 8.74 10.84
N TYR A 215 1.85 9.41 11.87
CA TYR A 215 1.25 10.64 12.41
C TYR A 215 1.17 11.76 11.36
N TRP A 216 2.27 12.01 10.63
CA TRP A 216 2.33 13.03 9.58
C TRP A 216 1.43 12.70 8.40
N LEU A 217 1.31 11.42 8.04
CA LEU A 217 0.41 10.99 6.97
C LEU A 217 -1.06 11.15 7.39
N PHE A 218 -1.42 10.80 8.63
CA PHE A 218 -2.78 11.02 9.13
C PHE A 218 -3.14 12.51 9.22
N GLU A 219 -2.17 13.39 9.50
CA GLU A 219 -2.40 14.84 9.53
C GLU A 219 -2.85 15.38 8.17
N GLN A 220 -2.26 14.85 7.09
CA GLN A 220 -2.57 15.25 5.72
C GLN A 220 -3.99 14.86 5.26
N VAL A 221 -4.64 13.93 5.96
CA VAL A 221 -5.96 13.39 5.60
C VAL A 221 -7.06 13.81 6.58
N LEU A 222 -6.79 14.72 7.51
CA LEU A 222 -7.76 15.22 8.49
C LEU A 222 -8.96 15.92 7.85
N ASP A 223 -8.72 16.66 6.77
CA ASP A 223 -9.78 17.39 6.07
C ASP A 223 -10.50 16.53 5.02
N MET A 224 -10.14 15.25 4.87
CA MET A 224 -10.74 14.38 3.88
C MET A 224 -12.11 13.85 4.38
N PRO A 225 -13.19 14.02 3.60
CA PRO A 225 -14.51 13.48 3.95
C PRO A 225 -14.48 11.97 4.21
N GLY A 226 -15.09 11.54 5.32
CA GLY A 226 -15.18 10.13 5.73
C GLY A 226 -13.93 9.57 6.43
N TYR A 227 -12.77 10.20 6.29
CA TYR A 227 -11.50 9.75 6.87
C TYR A 227 -10.99 10.59 8.03
N GLY A 228 -11.34 11.88 8.08
CA GLY A 228 -10.82 12.81 9.09
C GLY A 228 -11.06 12.35 10.53
N GLU A 229 -12.26 11.86 10.84
CA GLU A 229 -12.59 11.37 12.18
C GLU A 229 -11.70 10.17 12.58
N LYS A 230 -11.48 9.24 11.65
CA LYS A 230 -10.64 8.06 11.88
C LYS A 230 -9.17 8.44 12.04
N ALA A 231 -8.66 9.27 11.14
CA ALA A 231 -7.29 9.79 11.21
C ALA A 231 -7.01 10.44 12.57
N HIS A 232 -7.96 11.23 13.08
CA HIS A 232 -7.85 11.85 14.39
C HIS A 232 -7.89 10.85 15.56
N VAL A 233 -8.67 9.76 15.47
CA VAL A 233 -8.63 8.65 16.45
C VAL A 233 -7.26 7.99 16.47
N TYR A 234 -6.68 7.70 15.30
CA TYR A 234 -5.33 7.11 15.20
C TYR A 234 -4.26 8.05 15.75
N GLN A 235 -4.30 9.35 15.42
CA GLN A 235 -3.36 10.33 15.98
C GLN A 235 -3.43 10.41 17.51
N LYS A 236 -4.64 10.39 18.09
CA LYS A 236 -4.81 10.38 19.56
C LYS A 236 -4.25 9.12 20.20
N ALA A 237 -4.45 7.95 19.58
CA ALA A 237 -3.89 6.70 20.06
C ALA A 237 -2.36 6.75 20.05
N MET A 238 -1.76 7.29 18.98
CA MET A 238 -0.30 7.47 18.86
C MET A 238 0.26 8.52 19.82
N ALA A 239 -0.43 9.62 20.06
CA ALA A 239 -0.01 10.63 21.04
C ALA A 239 -0.12 10.12 22.49
N GLY A 240 -1.00 9.14 22.74
CA GLY A 240 -1.17 8.48 24.03
C GLY A 240 -0.17 7.36 24.30
N LEU A 241 0.60 6.92 23.30
CA LEU A 241 1.70 5.98 23.51
C LEU A 241 2.78 6.70 24.33
N PRO A 242 3.04 6.28 25.59
CA PRO A 242 4.05 6.91 26.42
C PRO A 242 5.36 6.84 25.65
N HIS A 243 5.94 8.01 25.34
CA HIS A 243 7.16 8.17 24.57
C HIS A 243 8.11 7.00 24.81
N LEU A 244 8.13 6.05 23.86
CA LEU A 244 9.19 5.04 23.78
C LEU A 244 10.47 5.85 23.68
N ASN A 245 11.18 5.90 24.79
CA ASN A 245 12.29 6.81 25.06
C ASN A 245 13.23 6.88 23.84
N VAL A 246 13.17 8.00 23.12
CA VAL A 246 14.22 8.44 22.18
C VAL A 246 15.48 8.87 22.95
N ALA A 247 15.61 8.49 24.21
CA ALA A 247 16.76 8.75 25.07
C ALA A 247 17.83 7.65 25.03
N GLU A 248 17.81 6.70 24.09
CA GLU A 248 18.82 5.63 24.02
C GLU A 248 19.62 5.52 22.71
N PHE A 249 19.67 6.59 21.91
CA PHE A 249 20.73 6.75 20.91
C PHE A 249 21.52 8.03 21.16
N GLY A 250 22.49 7.91 22.08
CA GLY A 250 23.68 8.78 22.09
C GLY A 250 23.89 9.57 23.37
N SER A 251 24.29 8.93 24.47
CA SER A 251 25.63 9.15 25.07
C SER A 251 25.76 8.52 26.48
N SER A 252 26.81 7.71 26.64
CA SER A 252 27.41 7.20 27.89
C SER A 252 26.83 5.91 28.52
N PRO A 253 27.55 4.76 28.43
CA PRO A 253 27.13 3.47 29.01
C PRO A 253 27.23 3.36 30.55
N LEU A 254 27.43 4.46 31.27
CA LEU A 254 27.71 4.43 32.71
C LEU A 254 26.58 4.94 33.61
N ALA A 255 25.51 5.52 33.08
CA ALA A 255 24.42 6.09 33.88
C ALA A 255 23.19 5.17 34.04
N SER A 256 23.04 4.15 33.19
CA SER A 256 21.79 3.37 33.09
C SER A 256 21.61 2.30 34.20
N THR A 257 22.67 1.94 34.93
CA THR A 257 22.57 0.93 36.00
C THR A 257 22.20 1.49 37.38
N GLN A 258 22.24 2.82 37.58
CA GLN A 258 21.89 3.44 38.87
C GLN A 258 20.39 3.71 39.03
N ALA A 259 19.68 4.06 37.94
CA ALA A 259 18.24 4.34 38.00
C ALA A 259 17.38 3.08 38.27
N LEU A 260 17.88 1.89 37.92
CA LEU A 260 17.19 0.61 38.13
C LEU A 260 17.34 0.05 39.56
N LEU A 261 18.25 0.62 40.36
CA LEU A 261 18.50 0.21 41.75
C LEU A 261 17.75 1.06 42.78
N GLU A 262 17.40 2.31 42.46
CA GLU A 262 16.65 3.20 43.36
C GLU A 262 15.15 2.85 43.43
N TRP A 263 14.56 2.29 42.37
CA TRP A 263 13.15 1.91 42.35
C TRP A 263 12.78 0.71 43.25
N LYS A 264 13.79 -0.01 43.77
CA LYS A 264 13.59 -1.20 44.61
C LYS A 264 13.72 -0.92 46.12
N GLN A 265 13.87 0.34 46.53
CA GLN A 265 14.02 0.72 47.95
C GLN A 265 12.80 1.42 48.54
N GLU A 266 11.69 1.54 47.81
CA GLU A 266 10.44 2.14 48.30
C GLU A 266 9.29 1.14 48.55
N GLU A 267 9.60 -0.12 48.90
CA GLU A 267 8.64 -1.07 49.52
C GLU A 267 8.95 -1.32 51.00
#